data_AF-A0A2V4HEP2-F1
#
_entry.id   AF-A0A2V4HEP2-F1
#
_cell.length_a   1.000
_cell.length_b   1.000
_cell.length_c   1.000
_cell.angle_alpha   90.00
_cell.angle_beta   90.00
_cell.angle_gamma   90.00
#
_symmetry.space_group_name_H-M   'P 1'
#
loop_
_entity.id
_entity.type
_entity.pdbx_description
1 polymer ?
#
loop_
_entity_poly.entity_id
_entity_poly.type
_entity_poly.pdbx_seq_one_letter_code
_entity_poly.pdbx_strand_id
1 'polypeptide(L)'
;MTDRERLSTLQSYVWTLELLGEALVQHDEVLECEHNPQLSFRNTAGIHQAIRIISRLACEQFAKLEAMKEEGNGDGLLPLRH
;
A
#
# COMPACT_ATOMS: atom_id res chain seq x y z
N MET A 1 -7.23 15.40 -5.93
CA MET A 1 -6.64 14.21 -6.57
C MET A 1 -7.71 13.58 -7.42
N THR A 2 -7.47 13.47 -8.72
CA THR A 2 -8.35 12.80 -9.69
C THR A 2 -8.26 11.28 -9.53
N ASP A 3 -9.23 10.55 -10.08
CA ASP A 3 -9.21 9.08 -10.07
C ASP A 3 -7.97 8.52 -10.75
N ARG A 4 -7.48 9.18 -11.82
CA ARG A 4 -6.25 8.82 -12.52
C ARG A 4 -5.02 8.97 -11.64
N GLU A 5 -4.89 10.09 -10.93
CA GLU A 5 -3.78 10.33 -10.00
C GLU A 5 -3.80 9.31 -8.84
N ARG A 6 -5.00 8.98 -8.36
CA ARG A 6 -5.20 7.96 -7.32
C ARG A 6 -4.78 6.57 -7.78
N LEU A 7 -5.22 6.16 -8.97
CA LEU A 7 -4.86 4.87 -9.55
C LEU A 7 -3.33 4.79 -9.75
N SER A 8 -2.72 5.84 -10.27
CA SER A 8 -1.26 5.91 -10.40
C SER A 8 -0.55 5.80 -9.05
N THR A 9 -1.09 6.42 -8.00
CA THR A 9 -0.55 6.35 -6.64
C THR A 9 -0.64 4.93 -6.07
N LEU A 10 -1.80 4.27 -6.23
CA LEU A 10 -2.01 2.89 -5.81
C LEU A 10 -1.08 1.92 -6.55
N GLN A 11 -0.92 2.08 -7.87
CA GLN A 11 0.01 1.29 -8.66
C GLN A 11 1.45 1.43 -8.15
N SER A 12 1.88 2.65 -7.85
CA SER A 12 3.20 2.89 -7.25
C SER A 12 3.34 2.22 -5.88
N TYR A 13 2.31 2.24 -5.04
CA TYR A 13 2.36 1.54 -3.75
C TYR A 13 2.46 0.03 -3.91
N VAL A 14 1.67 -0.57 -4.80
CA VAL A 14 1.71 -2.01 -5.07
C VAL A 14 3.08 -2.42 -5.61
N TRP A 15 3.61 -1.67 -6.58
CA TRP A 15 4.94 -1.91 -7.13
C TRP A 15 6.04 -1.82 -6.06
N THR A 16 5.98 -0.80 -5.20
CA THR A 16 6.93 -0.66 -4.08
C THR A 16 6.82 -1.84 -3.11
N LEU A 17 5.61 -2.34 -2.82
CA LEU A 17 5.42 -3.50 -1.95
C LEU A 17 6.01 -4.77 -2.56
N GLU A 18 5.85 -4.97 -3.87
CA GLU A 18 6.46 -6.09 -4.61
C GLU A 18 7.99 -6.06 -4.47
N LEU A 19 8.61 -4.92 -4.79
CA LEU A 19 10.07 -4.76 -4.66
C LEU A 19 10.58 -4.96 -3.23
N LEU A 20 9.85 -4.45 -2.23
CA LEU A 20 10.23 -4.65 -0.82
C LEU A 20 10.09 -6.11 -0.39
N GLY A 21 9.09 -6.83 -0.92
CA GLY A 21 8.93 -8.27 -0.70
C GLY A 21 10.07 -9.08 -1.32
N GLU A 22 10.45 -8.78 -2.55
CA GLU A 22 11.60 -9.40 -3.23
C GLU A 22 12.90 -9.15 -2.46
N ALA A 23 13.13 -7.91 -2.00
CA ALA A 23 14.31 -7.57 -1.20
C ALA A 23 14.37 -8.35 0.12
N LEU A 24 13.22 -8.64 0.73
CA LEU A 24 13.12 -9.43 1.95
C LEU A 24 13.53 -10.90 1.70
N VAL A 25 13.04 -11.50 0.62
CA VAL A 25 13.40 -12.87 0.22
C VAL A 25 14.89 -12.96 -0.11
N GLN A 26 15.41 -12.02 -0.90
CA GLN A 26 16.83 -11.99 -1.25
C GLN A 26 17.73 -11.81 -0.01
N HIS A 27 17.31 -11.00 0.97
CA HIS A 27 18.05 -10.86 2.23
C HIS A 27 18.02 -12.12 3.08
N ASP A 28 16.92 -12.88 3.08
CA ASP A 28 16.82 -14.18 3.76
C ASP A 28 17.77 -15.22 3.14
N GLU A 29 17.88 -15.25 1.81
CA GLU A 29 18.83 -16.11 1.08
C GLU A 29 20.31 -15.74 1.34
N VAL A 30 20.62 -14.45 1.48
CA VAL A 30 21.98 -13.95 1.71
C VAL A 30 22.43 -14.11 3.18
N LEU A 31 21.47 -14.17 4.11
CA LEU A 31 21.71 -14.34 5.54
C LEU A 31 22.43 -15.64 5.89
N GLU A 32 22.33 -16.67 5.05
CA GLU A 32 23.10 -17.91 5.22
C GLU A 32 24.62 -17.73 5.00
N CYS A 33 25.05 -16.58 4.45
CA CYS A 33 26.44 -16.31 4.07
C CYS A 33 27.09 -15.08 4.75
N GLU A 34 26.33 -14.25 5.49
CA GLU A 34 26.83 -12.99 6.05
C GLU A 34 27.51 -13.13 7.42
N HIS A 35 28.68 -12.50 7.56
CA HIS A 35 29.49 -12.47 8.79
C HIS A 35 29.02 -11.42 9.83
N ASN A 36 27.93 -10.65 9.58
CA ASN A 36 27.45 -9.60 10.47
C ASN A 36 25.91 -9.63 10.69
N PRO A 37 25.42 -10.41 11.68
CA PRO A 37 23.99 -10.62 11.88
C PRO A 37 23.22 -9.37 12.32
N GLN A 38 23.86 -8.37 12.93
CA GLN A 38 23.17 -7.15 13.38
C GLN A 38 22.78 -6.22 12.23
N LEU A 39 23.63 -6.12 11.20
CA LEU A 39 23.33 -5.30 10.02
C LEU A 39 22.16 -5.91 9.23
N SER A 40 22.14 -7.24 9.08
CA SER A 40 21.05 -7.91 8.39
C SER A 40 19.71 -7.82 9.15
N PHE A 41 19.72 -7.95 10.49
CA PHE A 41 18.51 -7.73 11.28
C PHE A 41 17.96 -6.30 11.11
N ARG A 42 18.85 -5.30 11.12
CA ARG A 42 18.47 -3.90 10.91
C ARG A 42 17.91 -3.65 9.51
N ASN A 43 18.48 -4.26 8.48
CA ASN A 43 17.99 -4.16 7.10
C ASN A 43 16.60 -4.78 6.97
N THR A 44 16.43 -6.01 7.47
CA THR A 44 15.14 -6.71 7.48
C THR A 44 14.07 -5.94 8.24
N ALA A 45 14.39 -5.41 9.43
CA ALA A 45 13.48 -4.58 10.20
C ALA A 45 13.11 -3.28 9.47
N GLY A 46 14.06 -2.66 8.77
CA GLY A 46 13.83 -1.47 7.95
C GLY A 46 12.90 -1.74 6.78
N ILE A 47 13.13 -2.82 6.03
CA ILE A 47 12.26 -3.24 4.91
C ILE A 47 10.85 -3.56 5.43
N HIS A 48 10.74 -4.32 6.52
CA HIS A 48 9.45 -4.63 7.15
C HIS A 48 8.70 -3.36 7.59
N GLN A 49 9.41 -2.38 8.17
CA GLN A 49 8.81 -1.10 8.52
C GLN A 49 8.31 -0.34 7.29
N ALA A 50 9.07 -0.34 6.19
CA ALA A 50 8.67 0.28 4.93
C ALA A 50 7.39 -0.39 4.36
N ILE A 51 7.34 -1.72 4.32
CA ILE A 51 6.15 -2.49 3.91
C ILE A 51 4.94 -2.06 4.74
N ARG A 52 5.08 -2.03 6.07
CA ARG A 52 3.97 -1.65 6.96
C ARG A 52 3.43 -0.24 6.66
N ILE A 53 4.31 0.72 6.40
CA ILE A 53 3.92 2.10 6.09
C ILE A 53 3.21 2.16 4.73
N ILE A 54 3.79 1.56 3.69
CA ILE A 54 3.23 1.61 2.34
C ILE A 54 1.88 0.87 2.28
N SER A 55 1.75 -0.29 2.93
CA SER A 55 0.48 -1.02 3.03
C SER A 55 -0.60 -0.17 3.70
N ARG A 56 -0.27 0.56 4.78
CA ARG A 56 -1.20 1.47 5.42
C ARG A 56 -1.64 2.59 4.47
N LEU A 57 -0.70 3.22 3.77
CA LEU A 57 -1.00 4.28 2.81
C LEU A 57 -1.89 3.77 1.67
N ALA A 58 -1.64 2.55 1.16
CA ALA A 58 -2.48 1.91 0.17
C ALA A 58 -3.91 1.70 0.69
N CYS A 59 -4.07 1.12 1.89
CA CYS A 59 -5.38 0.95 2.52
C CYS A 59 -6.12 2.28 2.71
N GLU A 60 -5.43 3.34 3.13
CA GLU A 60 -6.01 4.68 3.25
C GLU A 60 -6.49 5.24 1.90
N GLN A 61 -5.78 4.95 0.80
CA GLN A 61 -6.22 5.34 -0.54
C GLN A 61 -7.42 4.53 -1.04
N PHE A 62 -7.47 3.23 -0.72
CA PHE A 62 -8.61 2.35 -1.03
C PHE A 62 -9.86 2.75 -0.24
N ALA A 63 -9.76 2.98 1.08
CA ALA A 63 -10.90 3.37 1.90
C ALA A 63 -11.54 4.68 1.42
N LYS A 64 -10.72 5.64 0.96
CA LYS A 64 -11.21 6.88 0.33
C LYS A 64 -11.94 6.62 -0.99
N LEU A 65 -11.54 5.61 -1.76
CA LEU A 65 -12.20 5.25 -3.01
C LEU A 65 -13.59 4.65 -2.75
N GLU A 66 -13.70 3.76 -1.76
CA GLU A 66 -14.99 3.18 -1.35
C GLU A 66 -15.95 4.26 -0.80
N ALA A 67 -15.46 5.16 0.05
CA ALA A 67 -16.28 6.26 0.58
C ALA A 67 -16.84 7.19 -0.53
N MET A 68 -16.04 7.48 -1.56
CA MET A 68 -16.48 8.29 -2.70
C MET A 68 -17.54 7.58 -3.56
N LYS A 69 -17.52 6.25 -3.62
CA LYS A 69 -18.49 5.44 -4.35
C LYS A 69 -19.86 5.42 -3.65
N GLU A 70 -19.87 5.46 -2.32
CA GLU A 70 -21.10 5.52 -1.53
C GLU A 70 -21.80 6.89 -1.64
N GLU A 71 -21.05 7.99 -1.70
CA GLU A 71 -21.60 9.34 -1.85
C GLU A 71 -22.23 9.60 -3.23
N GLY A 72 -21.72 8.97 -4.30
CA GLY A 72 -22.23 9.13 -5.67
C GLY A 72 -23.55 8.42 -5.97
N ASN A 73 -24.05 7.57 -5.06
CA ASN A 73 -25.22 6.72 -5.27
C ASN A 73 -26.49 7.21 -4.54
N GLY A 74 -26.43 8.39 -3.90
CA GLY A 74 -27.47 8.92 -3.02
C GLY A 74 -28.48 9.91 -3.62
N ASP A 75 -28.34 10.32 -4.90
CA ASP A 75 -29.11 11.44 -5.46
C ASP A 75 -30.22 11.01 -6.46
N GLY A 76 -30.90 9.91 -6.14
CA GLY A 76 -31.95 9.31 -6.99
C GLY A 76 -33.38 9.36 -6.46
N LEU A 77 -33.64 9.98 -5.31
CA LEU A 77 -35.00 10.05 -4.73
C LEU A 77 -35.50 11.50 -4.69
N LEU A 78 -35.98 11.99 -5.84
CA LEU A 78 -36.82 13.19 -5.88
C LEU A 78 -38.10 12.90 -5.06
N PRO A 79 -38.48 13.74 -4.08
CA PRO A 79 -39.77 13.60 -3.44
C PRO A 79 -40.85 14.02 -4.44
N LEU A 80 -41.71 13.06 -4.82
CA LEU A 80 -42.96 13.33 -5.51
C LEU A 80 -43.76 14.36 -4.70
N ARG A 81 -43.84 15.59 -5.22
CA ARG A 81 -44.81 16.58 -4.74
C ARG A 81 -46.19 16.17 -5.26
N HIS A 82 -47.07 15.80 -4.33
CA HIS A 82 -48.52 15.82 -4.54
C HIS A 82 -49.08 17.15 -4.03
#